data_AF-M8ATE3-F1
#
_entry.id   AF-M8ATE3-F1
#
_cell.length_a   1.000
_cell.length_b   1.000
_cell.length_c   1.000
_cell.angle_alpha   90.00
_cell.angle_beta   90.00
_cell.angle_gamma   90.00
#
_symmetry.space_group_name_H-M   'P 1'
#
loop_
_entity.id
_entity.type
_entity.pdbx_description
1 polymer ?
#
loop_
_entity_poly.entity_id
_entity_poly.type
_entity_poly.pdbx_seq_one_letter_code
_entity_poly.pdbx_strand_id
1 'polypeptide(L)'
;MASDRLAAIKAFDETNAGVKGLVDAGVTAVPAFFRHPPDPLSQSACPDAAAIPVVDLSGSRSEVVGALVSNDRADAAGACAPAVADAVGPPCYKSVTAGGLLRPALARAAYKSVTAEELLRSSIAQTLGDLRL
;
A
#
# COMPACT_ATOMS: atom_id res chain seq x y z
N MET A 1 -5.97 2.77 -32.95
CA MET A 1 -4.81 2.20 -32.23
C MET A 1 -4.60 2.81 -30.84
N ALA A 2 -4.57 4.14 -30.64
CA ALA A 2 -4.51 4.71 -29.28
C ALA A 2 -5.84 4.57 -28.50
N SER A 3 -6.97 4.61 -29.22
CA SER A 3 -8.32 4.45 -28.65
C SER A 3 -8.53 3.08 -28.00
N ASP A 4 -7.96 2.02 -28.59
CA ASP A 4 -8.17 0.64 -28.15
C ASP A 4 -7.46 0.36 -26.82
N ARG A 5 -6.28 0.96 -26.61
CA ARG A 5 -5.54 0.87 -25.35
C ARG A 5 -6.29 1.56 -24.20
N LEU A 6 -6.84 2.75 -24.44
CA LEU A 6 -7.59 3.49 -23.42
C LEU A 6 -8.91 2.80 -23.07
N ALA A 7 -9.61 2.23 -24.05
CA ALA A 7 -10.81 1.43 -23.81
C ALA A 7 -10.52 0.18 -22.96
N ALA A 8 -9.42 -0.53 -23.26
CA ALA A 8 -8.99 -1.70 -22.49
C ALA A 8 -8.63 -1.36 -21.02
N ILE A 9 -7.97 -0.22 -20.79
CA ILE A 9 -7.66 0.27 -19.44
C ILE A 9 -8.94 0.58 -18.66
N LYS A 10 -9.89 1.29 -19.28
CA LYS A 10 -11.18 1.62 -18.64
C LYS A 10 -11.95 0.35 -18.26
N ALA A 11 -12.08 -0.59 -19.19
CA ALA A 11 -12.78 -1.85 -18.94
C ALA A 11 -12.11 -2.65 -17.80
N PHE A 12 -10.79 -2.59 -17.67
CA PHE A 12 -10.06 -3.21 -16.57
C PHE A 12 -10.33 -2.51 -15.23
N ASP A 13 -10.22 -1.18 -15.18
CA ASP A 13 -10.48 -0.39 -13.96
C ASP A 13 -11.93 -0.57 -13.47
N GLU A 14 -12.90 -0.66 -14.39
CA GLU A 14 -14.30 -0.93 -14.08
C GLU A 14 -14.51 -2.27 -13.36
N THR A 15 -13.66 -3.28 -13.60
CA THR A 15 -13.73 -4.55 -12.85
C THR A 15 -13.41 -4.38 -11.37
N ASN A 16 -12.70 -3.31 -10.99
CA ASN A 16 -12.22 -3.03 -9.63
C ASN A 16 -11.45 -4.20 -8.96
N ALA A 17 -11.03 -5.20 -9.74
CA ALA A 17 -10.39 -6.41 -9.25
C ALA A 17 -8.87 -6.23 -9.06
N GLY A 18 -8.32 -5.17 -9.68
CA GLY A 18 -6.90 -4.86 -9.68
C GLY A 18 -6.05 -5.97 -10.30
N VAL A 19 -4.73 -5.87 -10.15
CA VAL A 19 -3.79 -6.87 -10.71
C VAL A 19 -3.93 -8.22 -10.01
N LYS A 20 -4.37 -8.25 -8.73
CA LYS A 20 -4.68 -9.51 -8.03
C LYS A 20 -5.78 -10.30 -8.74
N GLY A 21 -6.86 -9.63 -9.16
CA GLY A 21 -7.95 -10.29 -9.90
C GLY A 21 -7.51 -10.87 -11.24
N LEU A 22 -6.51 -10.25 -11.90
CA LEU A 22 -5.93 -10.79 -13.14
C LEU A 22 -5.18 -12.10 -12.91
N VAL A 23 -4.44 -12.18 -11.80
CA VAL A 23 -3.70 -13.38 -11.39
C VAL A 23 -4.67 -14.50 -10.99
N ASP A 24 -5.67 -14.17 -10.18
CA ASP A 24 -6.70 -15.13 -9.74
C ASP A 24 -7.53 -15.67 -10.93
N ALA A 25 -7.73 -14.88 -11.98
CA ALA A 25 -8.42 -15.28 -13.21
C ALA A 25 -7.57 -16.20 -14.11
N GLY A 26 -6.31 -16.46 -13.78
CA GLY A 26 -5.44 -17.38 -14.51
C GLY A 26 -4.96 -16.86 -15.86
N VAL A 27 -4.89 -15.54 -16.05
CA VAL A 27 -4.39 -14.96 -17.30
C VAL A 27 -2.91 -15.31 -17.50
N THR A 28 -2.59 -15.93 -18.63
CA THR A 28 -1.24 -16.45 -18.94
C THR A 28 -0.32 -15.42 -19.60
N ALA A 29 -0.88 -14.33 -20.14
CA ALA A 29 -0.14 -13.30 -20.87
C ALA A 29 -0.43 -11.91 -20.30
N VAL A 30 0.62 -11.12 -20.11
CA VAL A 30 0.51 -9.74 -19.60
C VAL A 30 -0.25 -8.87 -20.63
N PRO A 31 -1.38 -8.24 -20.24
CA PRO A 31 -2.12 -7.36 -21.13
C PRO A 31 -1.25 -6.24 -21.71
N ALA A 32 -1.45 -5.93 -22.99
CA ALA A 32 -0.58 -5.01 -23.72
C ALA A 32 -0.49 -3.60 -23.10
N PHE A 33 -1.52 -3.17 -22.36
CA PHE A 33 -1.53 -1.87 -21.69
C PHE A 33 -0.60 -1.77 -20.48
N PHE A 34 -0.19 -2.90 -19.87
CA PHE A 34 0.85 -2.97 -18.82
C PHE A 34 2.28 -2.98 -19.38
N ARG A 35 2.45 -3.17 -20.70
CA ARG A 35 3.77 -3.17 -21.32
C ARG A 35 4.26 -1.74 -21.44
N HIS A 36 5.33 -1.41 -20.74
CA HIS A 36 6.01 -0.14 -20.93
C HIS A 36 6.62 -0.10 -22.34
N PRO A 37 6.51 1.04 -23.05
CA PRO A 37 7.30 1.25 -24.25
C PRO A 37 8.78 1.17 -23.86
N PRO A 38 9.66 0.65 -24.74
CA PRO A 38 11.09 0.61 -24.48
C PRO A 38 11.58 2.05 -24.25
N ASP A 39 12.01 2.33 -23.02
CA ASP A 39 12.57 3.62 -22.64
C ASP A 39 14.02 3.69 -23.14
N PRO A 40 14.44 4.73 -23.88
CA PRO A 40 15.84 4.89 -24.27
C PRO A 40 16.81 4.97 -23.07
N LEU A 41 16.31 5.21 -21.85
CA LEU A 41 17.10 5.28 -20.62
C LEU A 41 17.13 3.96 -19.82
N SER A 42 16.48 2.91 -20.32
CA SER A 42 16.41 1.59 -19.65
C SER A 42 17.68 0.75 -19.72
N GLN A 43 18.84 1.40 -19.90
CA GLN A 43 20.14 0.88 -19.45
C GLN A 43 20.54 1.57 -18.14
N SER A 44 19.64 1.60 -17.15
CA SER A 44 20.14 1.49 -15.79
C SER A 44 20.49 0.02 -15.59
N ALA A 45 21.65 -0.37 -16.12
CA ALA A 45 22.36 -1.47 -15.50
C ALA A 45 22.48 -1.05 -14.04
N CYS A 46 21.74 -1.69 -13.14
CA CYS A 46 22.19 -1.72 -11.75
C CYS A 46 23.65 -2.14 -11.87
N PRO A 47 24.63 -1.29 -11.53
CA PRO A 47 25.97 -1.80 -11.44
C PRO A 47 25.85 -2.93 -10.41
N ASP A 48 26.33 -4.13 -10.74
CA ASP A 48 26.31 -5.30 -9.84
C ASP A 48 26.99 -5.01 -8.47
N ALA A 49 27.50 -3.80 -8.29
CA ALA A 49 28.15 -3.24 -7.11
C ALA A 49 27.35 -2.16 -6.35
N ALA A 50 26.15 -1.74 -6.77
CA ALA A 50 25.31 -0.82 -5.97
C ALA A 50 24.60 -1.59 -4.83
N ALA A 51 25.40 -2.09 -3.90
CA ALA A 51 24.90 -2.67 -2.66
C ALA A 51 24.42 -1.55 -1.74
N ILE A 52 23.19 -1.66 -1.24
CA ILE A 52 22.69 -0.76 -0.20
C ILE A 52 23.56 -0.97 1.04
N PRO A 53 24.26 0.07 1.54
CA PRO A 53 25.16 -0.08 2.67
C PRO A 53 24.36 -0.45 3.92
N VAL A 54 24.86 -1.42 4.69
CA VAL A 54 24.33 -1.77 6.01
C VAL A 54 25.18 -1.05 7.05
N VAL A 55 24.54 -0.31 7.96
CA VAL A 55 25.22 0.37 9.08
C VAL A 55 24.87 -0.32 10.38
N ASP A 56 25.89 -0.75 11.12
CA ASP A 56 25.74 -1.27 12.48
C ASP A 56 25.67 -0.11 13.48
N LEU A 57 24.60 -0.04 14.28
CA LEU A 57 24.44 0.99 15.31
C LEU A 57 24.84 0.53 16.71
N SER A 58 25.42 -0.68 16.85
CA SER A 58 25.86 -1.21 18.15
C SER A 58 27.07 -0.47 18.75
N GLY A 59 27.79 0.30 17.94
CA GLY A 59 28.97 1.08 18.32
C GLY A 59 28.66 2.44 18.97
N SER A 60 29.72 3.20 19.28
CA SER A 60 29.55 4.54 19.85
C SER A 60 28.97 5.51 18.81
N ARG A 61 28.24 6.55 19.25
CA ARG A 61 27.64 7.54 18.33
C ARG A 61 28.66 8.14 17.35
N SER A 62 29.91 8.31 17.78
CA SER A 62 30.98 8.84 16.93
C SER A 62 31.37 7.87 15.81
N GLU A 63 31.37 6.57 16.07
CA GLU A 63 31.66 5.52 15.07
C GLU A 63 30.54 5.42 14.04
N VAL A 64 29.29 5.39 14.51
CA VAL A 64 28.10 5.31 13.66
C VAL A 64 28.00 6.52 12.72
N VAL A 65 28.20 7.73 13.25
CA VAL A 65 28.19 8.96 12.45
C VAL A 65 29.35 8.97 11.46
N GLY A 66 30.54 8.48 11.83
CA GLY A 66 31.66 8.32 10.92
C GLY A 66 31.36 7.36 9.75
N ALA A 67 30.67 6.25 10.02
CA ALA A 67 30.25 5.29 9.01
C ALA A 67 29.21 5.89 8.03
N LEU A 68 28.23 6.65 8.54
CA LEU A 68 27.23 7.34 7.73
C LEU A 68 27.89 8.34 6.75
N VAL A 69 28.76 9.20 7.27
CA VAL A 69 29.47 10.22 6.46
C VAL A 69 30.39 9.58 5.40
N SER A 70 30.91 8.39 5.67
CA SER A 70 31.75 7.65 4.71
C SER A 70 30.91 7.07 3.57
N ASN A 71 29.69 6.61 3.88
CA ASN A 71 28.76 6.04 2.90
C ASN A 71 28.14 7.12 1.99
N ASP A 72 27.89 8.32 2.51
CA ASP A 72 27.35 9.44 1.73
C ASP A 72 28.26 9.88 0.57
N ARG A 73 29.58 9.63 0.66
CA ARG A 73 30.55 9.99 -0.40
C ARG A 73 30.56 9.03 -1.60
N ALA A 74 29.87 7.89 -1.53
CA ALA A 74 29.75 6.95 -2.65
C ALA A 74 28.66 7.35 -3.66
N ASP A 75 27.94 8.46 -3.43
CA ASP A 75 26.77 8.86 -4.21
C ASP A 75 27.11 9.70 -5.45
N ALA A 76 27.17 9.04 -6.61
CA ALA A 76 26.91 9.67 -7.90
C ALA A 76 25.67 9.08 -8.59
N ALA A 77 24.91 8.21 -7.91
CA ALA A 77 23.76 7.52 -8.50
C ALA A 77 22.71 7.17 -7.45
N GLY A 78 21.72 8.06 -7.27
CA GLY A 78 20.39 7.70 -6.74
C GLY A 78 20.37 6.93 -5.42
N ALA A 79 20.79 7.57 -4.34
CA ALA A 79 20.87 6.99 -3.00
C ALA A 79 19.57 6.30 -2.53
N CYS A 80 19.67 4.99 -2.27
CA CYS A 80 18.81 4.32 -1.29
C CYS A 80 19.39 4.55 0.11
N ALA A 81 18.52 4.80 1.10
CA ALA A 81 18.95 4.92 2.50
C ALA A 81 19.59 3.60 3.01
N PRO A 82 20.58 3.67 3.93
CA PRO A 82 21.24 2.48 4.46
C PRO A 82 20.27 1.59 5.25
N ALA A 83 20.50 0.28 5.18
CA ALA A 83 19.82 -0.67 6.06
C ALA A 83 20.46 -0.66 7.44
N VAL A 84 19.64 -0.73 8.49
CA VAL A 84 20.10 -0.69 9.88
C VAL A 84 20.28 -2.12 10.40
N ALA A 85 21.48 -2.44 10.88
CA ALA A 85 21.74 -3.65 11.66
C ALA A 85 21.88 -3.26 13.13
N ASP A 86 20.81 -3.41 13.89
CA ASP A 86 20.89 -3.29 15.35
C ASP A 86 21.08 -4.69 15.94
N ALA A 87 21.96 -4.84 16.93
CA ALA A 87 22.13 -6.09 17.69
C ALA A 87 20.87 -6.52 18.50
N VAL A 88 19.74 -5.84 18.31
CA VAL A 88 18.44 -6.04 18.95
C VAL A 88 17.67 -7.17 18.25
N GLY A 89 18.29 -8.33 18.04
CA GLY A 89 17.65 -9.48 17.41
C GLY A 89 17.03 -9.20 16.03
N PRO A 90 16.35 -10.19 15.42
CA PRO A 90 15.74 -9.98 14.11
C PRO A 90 14.65 -8.89 14.16
N PRO A 91 14.54 -8.03 13.13
CA PRO A 91 13.50 -7.01 13.04
C PRO A 91 12.14 -7.67 13.21
N CYS A 92 11.45 -7.32 14.29
CA CYS A 92 10.17 -7.90 14.65
C CYS A 92 9.07 -7.28 13.77
N TYR A 93 9.01 -7.63 12.49
CA TYR A 93 7.85 -7.28 11.66
C TYR A 93 6.62 -7.94 12.28
N LYS A 94 5.67 -7.11 12.74
CA LYS A 94 4.40 -7.63 13.24
C LYS A 94 3.63 -8.19 12.05
N SER A 95 3.34 -9.49 12.08
CA SER A 95 2.44 -10.10 11.10
C SER A 95 1.05 -9.45 11.23
N VAL A 96 0.58 -8.80 10.18
CA VAL A 96 -0.82 -8.36 10.09
C VAL A 96 -1.64 -9.56 9.63
N THR A 97 -2.14 -10.34 10.57
CA THR A 97 -3.10 -11.40 10.27
C THR A 97 -4.45 -10.77 9.94
N ALA A 98 -5.19 -11.30 8.95
CA ALA A 98 -6.50 -10.78 8.54
C ALA A 98 -7.47 -10.52 9.71
N GLY A 99 -7.39 -11.31 10.80
CA GLY A 99 -8.17 -11.11 12.02
C GLY A 99 -7.90 -9.80 12.77
N GLY A 100 -6.76 -9.13 12.54
CA GLY A 100 -6.44 -7.81 13.09
C GLY A 100 -7.14 -6.65 12.38
N LEU A 101 -7.51 -6.82 11.10
CA LEU A 101 -8.20 -5.81 10.29
C LEU A 101 -9.73 -5.85 10.43
N LEU A 102 -10.29 -6.92 11.01
CA LEU A 102 -11.74 -7.09 11.11
C LEU A 102 -12.39 -6.33 12.28
N ARG A 103 -11.61 -5.92 13.29
CA ARG A 103 -12.15 -5.29 14.51
C ARG A 103 -12.70 -3.86 14.30
N PRO A 104 -12.10 -2.99 13.48
CA PRO A 104 -12.66 -1.66 13.23
C PRO A 104 -13.94 -1.67 12.37
N ALA A 105 -14.13 -2.71 11.53
CA ALA A 105 -15.26 -2.78 10.61
C ALA A 105 -16.60 -3.02 11.33
N LEU A 106 -16.61 -3.86 12.37
CA LEU A 106 -17.80 -4.15 13.17
C LEU A 106 -18.27 -2.93 13.99
N ALA A 107 -17.34 -2.12 14.52
CA ALA A 107 -17.68 -0.90 15.26
C ALA A 107 -18.39 0.15 14.37
N ARG A 108 -17.99 0.25 13.10
CA ARG A 108 -18.60 1.18 12.13
C ARG A 108 -19.95 0.70 11.60
N ALA A 109 -20.19 -0.61 11.57
CA ALA A 109 -21.50 -1.18 11.26
C ALA A 109 -22.51 -0.94 12.39
N ALA A 110 -22.10 -1.13 13.65
CA ALA A 110 -22.94 -0.88 14.83
C ALA A 110 -23.37 0.60 14.94
N TYR A 111 -22.49 1.56 14.58
CA TYR A 111 -22.83 2.98 14.60
C TYR A 111 -23.95 3.35 13.60
N LYS A 112 -24.02 2.70 12.43
CA LYS A 112 -25.06 2.97 11.42
C LYS A 112 -26.42 2.35 11.74
N SER A 113 -26.47 1.22 12.47
CA SER A 113 -27.74 0.59 12.83
C SER A 113 -28.47 1.31 13.95
N VAL A 114 -27.73 1.91 14.90
CA VAL A 114 -28.32 2.70 16.00
C VAL A 114 -29.07 3.92 15.45
N THR A 115 -28.54 4.60 14.43
CA THR A 115 -29.20 5.77 13.81
C THR A 115 -30.47 5.41 13.03
N ALA A 116 -30.56 4.22 12.45
CA ALA A 116 -31.73 3.82 11.66
C ALA A 116 -32.94 3.49 12.57
N GLU A 117 -32.69 2.79 13.68
CA GLU A 117 -33.73 2.53 14.70
C GLU A 117 -34.26 3.82 15.31
N GLU A 118 -33.38 4.79 15.59
CA GLU A 118 -33.76 6.05 16.23
C GLU A 118 -34.53 6.99 15.30
N LEU A 119 -34.17 7.01 14.01
CA LEU A 119 -34.96 7.69 12.97
C LEU A 119 -36.33 7.04 12.78
N LEU A 120 -36.42 5.70 12.80
CA LEU A 120 -37.69 4.98 12.67
C LEU A 120 -38.61 5.23 13.87
N ARG A 121 -38.07 5.21 15.10
CA ARG A 121 -38.81 5.54 16.32
C ARG A 121 -39.30 6.98 16.30
N SER A 122 -38.48 7.92 15.83
CA SER A 122 -38.86 9.34 15.70
C SER A 122 -39.96 9.55 14.65
N SER A 123 -39.87 8.85 13.51
CA SER A 123 -40.89 8.91 12.45
C SER A 123 -42.23 8.34 12.92
N ILE A 124 -42.24 7.18 13.57
CA ILE A 124 -43.47 6.57 14.12
C ILE A 124 -44.10 7.45 15.20
N ALA A 125 -43.28 8.06 16.08
CA ALA A 125 -43.76 8.97 17.12
C ALA A 125 -44.42 10.23 16.54
N GLN A 126 -43.89 10.78 15.44
CA GLN A 126 -44.50 11.92 14.73
C GLN A 126 -45.85 11.52 14.10
N THR A 127 -45.91 10.38 13.42
CA THR A 127 -47.15 9.91 12.77
C THR A 127 -48.26 9.55 13.78
N LEU A 128 -47.90 9.04 14.97
CA LEU A 128 -48.88 8.78 16.03
C LEU A 128 -49.29 10.05 16.80
N GLY A 129 -48.43 11.07 16.84
CA GLY A 129 -48.76 12.38 17.39
C GLY A 129 -49.78 13.15 16.54
N ASP A 130 -49.68 13.05 15.21
CA ASP A 130 -50.62 13.67 14.26
C ASP A 130 -51.99 12.95 14.19
N LEU A 131 -52.10 11.73 14.75
CA LEU A 131 -53.35 10.95 14.77
C LEU A 131 -54.17 11.12 16.07
N ARG A 132 -53.88 12.16 16.87
CA ARG A 132 -54.64 12.52 18.07
C ARG A 132 -55.34 13.87 17.88
N LEU A 133 -56.38 13.87 17.04
CA LEU A 133 -57.49 14.84 17.13
C LEU A 133 -58.36 14.53 18.34
#